data_AF-A0A9D3VA67-F1
#
_entry.id   AF-A0A9D3VA67-F1
#
_cell.length_a   1.000
_cell.length_b   1.000
_cell.length_c   1.000
_cell.angle_alpha   90.00
_cell.angle_beta   90.00
_cell.angle_gamma   90.00
#
_symmetry.space_group_name_H-M   'P 1'
#
loop_
_entity.id
_entity.type
_entity.pdbx_description
1 polymer ?
#
loop_
_entity_poly.entity_id
_entity_poly.type
_entity_poly.pdbx_seq_one_letter_code
_entity_poly.pdbx_strand_id
1 'polypeptide(L)'
;MNRRFLFVLSSLSFAVLFLFLVALFSGQGKNINGSFVLKLLRLRINQGNRTLLTPHRKLLRTAMAEPNRIWGEKCSKADIVINQGPTAPLPSGIPTYTVEILNVCVSGCDISGIHLTCGWFSSARLINPKIFKRLRYNDCLVNDGKPLINGGTLSFQYANTFLYPLSVSRVNLMPGGVNSPVRAFNLVGEQAVVIDSVKGCCVWDTDGNEYVNYVGSWGRADDDEVLAALAETMKKGTSFGTPCLSENVLAEMGSPTPPVFQRQPLLKTLNNDTSAVENNFKSNKGEPAAIILEPLAGNLGYLNLTSLKTSVA
;
A
#
# COMPACT_ATOMS: atom_id res chain seq x y z
N MET A 1 2.94 -9.54 49.02
CA MET A 1 3.51 -10.68 48.27
C MET A 1 5.00 -10.41 48.05
N ASN A 2 5.87 -11.23 48.65
CA ASN A 2 7.27 -10.90 48.97
C ASN A 2 8.24 -10.95 47.75
N ARG A 3 9.05 -9.89 47.59
CA ARG A 3 10.12 -9.75 46.56
C ARG A 3 11.27 -10.79 46.64
N ARG A 4 11.24 -11.71 47.62
CA ARG A 4 12.20 -12.82 47.74
C ARG A 4 11.83 -14.06 46.89
N PHE A 5 10.61 -14.12 46.35
CA PHE A 5 10.16 -15.27 45.54
C PHE A 5 10.55 -15.17 44.06
N LEU A 6 10.77 -13.96 43.53
CA LEU A 6 11.13 -13.76 42.12
C LEU A 6 12.60 -14.12 41.80
N PHE A 7 13.51 -14.01 42.78
CA PHE A 7 14.93 -14.29 42.56
C PHE A 7 15.27 -15.79 42.51
N VAL A 8 14.45 -16.65 43.15
CA VAL A 8 14.71 -18.10 43.19
C VAL A 8 14.28 -18.78 41.88
N LEU A 9 13.28 -18.23 41.17
CA LEU A 9 12.80 -18.76 39.89
C LEU A 9 13.72 -18.43 38.71
N SER A 10 14.47 -17.31 38.74
CA SER A 10 15.40 -16.99 37.65
C SER A 10 16.73 -17.76 37.74
N SER A 11 17.16 -18.15 38.95
CA SER A 11 18.39 -18.92 39.17
C SER A 11 18.24 -20.41 38.80
N LEU A 12 17.04 -20.99 38.96
CA LEU A 12 16.79 -22.39 38.56
C LEU A 12 16.80 -22.58 37.04
N SER A 13 16.36 -21.58 36.27
CA SER A 13 16.30 -21.66 34.80
C SER A 13 17.69 -21.65 34.14
N PHE A 14 18.62 -20.88 34.72
CA PHE A 14 20.01 -20.81 34.22
C PHE A 14 20.83 -22.08 34.52
N ALA A 15 20.59 -22.73 35.67
CA ALA A 15 21.32 -23.96 36.04
C ALA A 15 20.95 -25.15 35.13
N VAL A 16 19.68 -25.26 34.71
CA VAL A 16 19.22 -26.33 33.81
C VAL A 16 19.76 -26.14 32.40
N LEU A 17 19.82 -24.89 31.91
CA LEU A 17 20.38 -24.57 30.59
C LEU A 17 21.89 -24.83 30.53
N PHE A 18 22.61 -24.57 31.63
CA PHE A 18 24.05 -24.80 31.73
C PHE A 18 24.40 -26.30 31.78
N LEU A 19 23.64 -27.11 32.53
CA LEU A 19 23.82 -28.56 32.57
C LEU A 19 23.54 -29.24 31.21
N PHE A 20 22.58 -28.72 30.44
CA PHE A 20 22.27 -29.23 29.10
C PHE A 20 23.39 -28.92 28.08
N LEU A 21 24.02 -27.76 28.20
CA LEU A 21 25.16 -27.37 27.35
C LEU A 21 26.43 -28.17 27.69
N VAL A 22 26.69 -28.46 28.97
CA VAL A 22 27.84 -29.29 29.37
C VAL A 22 27.69 -30.74 28.88
N ALA A 23 26.47 -31.29 28.85
CA ALA A 23 26.21 -32.62 28.31
C ALA A 23 26.45 -32.73 26.79
N LEU A 24 26.21 -31.67 26.03
CA LEU A 24 26.41 -31.64 24.57
C LEU A 24 27.89 -31.48 24.17
N PHE A 25 28.71 -30.86 25.02
CA PHE A 25 30.13 -30.63 24.72
C PHE A 25 31.11 -31.63 25.35
N SER A 26 30.62 -32.60 26.14
CA SER A 26 31.47 -33.61 26.82
C SER A 26 31.48 -34.99 26.13
N GLY A 27 30.81 -35.16 24.99
CA GLY A 27 30.61 -36.46 24.35
C GLY A 27 31.40 -36.67 23.06
N GLN A 28 32.73 -36.75 23.13
CA GLN A 28 33.56 -37.33 22.05
C GLN A 28 34.58 -38.32 22.62
N GLY A 29 34.47 -39.56 22.15
CA GLY A 29 35.60 -40.49 22.07
C GLY A 29 35.52 -41.72 22.98
N LYS A 30 35.05 -42.85 22.44
CA LYS A 30 35.75 -44.15 22.53
C LYS A 30 35.21 -45.16 21.51
N ASN A 31 36.14 -45.63 20.67
CA ASN A 31 36.03 -46.73 19.71
C ASN A 31 35.67 -48.06 20.39
N ILE A 32 34.72 -48.80 19.83
CA ILE A 32 34.66 -50.27 19.93
C ILE A 32 34.32 -50.84 18.55
N ASN A 33 35.15 -51.79 18.13
CA ASN A 33 35.17 -52.46 16.83
C ASN A 33 33.95 -53.36 16.58
N GLY A 34 33.55 -53.43 15.31
CA GLY A 34 33.30 -54.71 14.62
C GLY A 34 31.94 -55.37 14.77
N SER A 35 31.28 -55.54 13.62
CA SER A 35 30.21 -56.52 13.36
C SER A 35 28.77 -56.10 13.67
N PHE A 36 28.17 -55.24 12.83
CA PHE A 36 26.74 -55.36 12.48
C PHE A 36 26.27 -54.55 11.24
N VAL A 37 27.14 -54.28 10.24
CA VAL A 37 26.76 -53.46 9.06
C VAL A 37 26.56 -54.30 7.80
N LEU A 38 26.22 -55.59 7.93
CA LEU A 38 25.97 -56.45 6.77
C LEU A 38 24.68 -57.26 6.90
N LYS A 39 23.53 -56.60 6.81
CA LYS A 39 22.30 -57.20 6.25
C LYS A 39 21.23 -56.15 5.97
N LEU A 40 20.63 -56.29 4.80
CA LEU A 40 19.46 -55.56 4.27
C LEU A 40 19.70 -54.16 3.68
N LEU A 41 20.58 -54.12 2.67
CA LEU A 41 20.24 -53.46 1.41
C LEU A 41 19.72 -54.55 0.45
N ARG A 42 18.41 -54.56 0.17
CA ARG A 42 17.83 -55.22 -1.00
C ARG A 42 16.65 -54.39 -1.53
N LEU A 43 16.86 -53.83 -2.73
CA LEU A 43 15.85 -53.47 -3.75
C LEU A 43 14.98 -52.24 -3.38
N ARG A 44 14.91 -51.16 -4.15
CA ARG A 44 14.67 -51.11 -5.61
C ARG A 44 15.09 -49.73 -6.15
N ILE A 45 15.91 -49.72 -7.19
CA ILE A 45 16.09 -48.61 -8.14
C ILE A 45 15.25 -48.95 -9.37
N ASN A 46 14.48 -48.00 -9.88
CA ASN A 46 14.19 -47.83 -11.32
C ASN A 46 14.55 -46.36 -11.59
N GLN A 47 15.76 -46.04 -12.04
CA GLN A 47 16.30 -46.05 -13.41
C GLN A 47 15.50 -45.23 -14.44
N GLY A 48 16.24 -44.30 -15.03
CA GLY A 48 15.95 -43.54 -16.25
C GLY A 48 16.24 -42.06 -16.05
N ASN A 49 17.21 -41.39 -16.66
CA ASN A 49 18.33 -41.78 -17.50
C ASN A 49 19.23 -40.53 -17.64
N ARG A 50 20.56 -40.70 -17.55
CA ARG A 50 21.64 -39.84 -18.14
C ARG A 50 21.79 -38.40 -17.58
N THR A 51 22.96 -37.83 -17.29
CA THR A 51 24.37 -38.13 -17.55
C THR A 51 25.22 -37.27 -16.61
N LEU A 52 26.29 -37.85 -16.06
CA LEU A 52 27.39 -37.19 -15.36
C LEU A 52 28.11 -36.15 -16.24
N LEU A 53 28.54 -35.03 -15.63
CA LEU A 53 29.91 -34.49 -15.70
C LEU A 53 30.03 -33.20 -14.85
N THR A 54 30.73 -33.30 -13.73
CA THR A 54 31.37 -32.20 -12.97
C THR A 54 32.59 -31.63 -13.75
N PRO A 55 33.33 -30.63 -13.25
CA PRO A 55 32.98 -29.26 -12.89
C PRO A 55 33.91 -28.24 -13.61
N HIS A 56 33.45 -27.04 -13.97
CA HIS A 56 34.38 -25.93 -14.27
C HIS A 56 33.87 -24.59 -13.75
N ARG A 57 34.67 -24.03 -12.84
CA ARG A 57 34.59 -22.67 -12.33
C ARG A 57 35.03 -21.70 -13.44
N LYS A 58 34.15 -20.79 -13.86
CA LYS A 58 34.51 -19.52 -14.52
C LYS A 58 33.57 -18.43 -14.01
N LEU A 59 34.17 -17.43 -13.36
CA LEU A 59 33.56 -16.13 -13.05
C LEU A 59 33.55 -15.27 -14.32
N LEU A 60 32.41 -14.65 -14.66
CA LEU A 60 32.27 -13.22 -14.99
C LEU A 60 30.86 -12.90 -15.52
N ARG A 61 30.18 -12.03 -14.77
CA ARG A 61 29.28 -10.92 -15.15
C ARG A 61 28.16 -11.09 -16.20
N THR A 62 27.03 -10.49 -15.80
CA THR A 62 25.94 -9.88 -16.57
C THR A 62 24.76 -10.78 -16.97
N ALA A 63 23.70 -10.72 -16.17
CA ALA A 63 22.36 -10.30 -16.59
C ALA A 63 21.50 -10.26 -15.31
N MET A 64 21.13 -9.07 -14.83
CA MET A 64 19.96 -8.98 -13.95
C MET A 64 18.78 -9.39 -14.84
N ALA A 65 18.18 -10.54 -14.54
CA ALA A 65 17.00 -11.00 -15.23
C ALA A 65 15.87 -9.99 -14.97
N GLU A 66 15.47 -9.29 -16.02
CA GLU A 66 14.25 -8.50 -16.06
C GLU A 66 13.06 -9.48 -16.02
N PRO A 67 12.06 -9.27 -15.16
CA PRO A 67 10.91 -10.17 -15.12
C PRO A 67 10.04 -9.91 -16.36
N ASN A 68 9.73 -10.98 -17.11
CA ASN A 68 8.75 -10.97 -18.20
C ASN A 68 7.40 -10.43 -17.70
N ARG A 69 7.04 -9.18 -18.04
CA ARG A 69 5.73 -8.60 -17.71
C ARG A 69 4.75 -8.82 -18.87
N ILE A 70 3.63 -9.48 -18.55
CA ILE A 70 2.48 -9.69 -19.45
C ILE A 70 1.62 -8.41 -19.47
N TRP A 71 0.98 -8.12 -20.61
CA TRP A 71 0.10 -6.96 -20.83
C TRP A 71 -0.93 -6.79 -19.69
N GLY A 72 -0.83 -5.70 -18.93
CA GLY A 72 -1.75 -5.39 -17.81
C GLY A 72 -1.11 -5.08 -16.45
N GLU A 73 0.22 -5.10 -16.32
CA GLU A 73 0.86 -4.77 -15.04
C GLU A 73 0.87 -3.27 -14.73
N LYS A 74 0.57 -2.98 -13.46
CA LYS A 74 0.53 -1.63 -12.87
C LYS A 74 1.94 -1.07 -12.78
N CYS A 75 2.06 0.22 -13.04
CA CYS A 75 3.29 0.98 -12.88
C CYS A 75 3.89 0.81 -11.48
N SER A 76 5.22 0.76 -11.38
CA SER A 76 5.96 0.38 -10.18
C SER A 76 7.16 1.30 -9.95
N LYS A 77 7.76 1.23 -8.74
CA LYS A 77 8.97 2.01 -8.44
C LYS A 77 10.19 1.62 -9.30
N ALA A 78 10.19 0.41 -9.87
CA ALA A 78 11.27 -0.07 -10.74
C ALA A 78 11.26 0.62 -12.11
N ASP A 79 10.14 1.23 -12.48
CA ASP A 79 9.99 1.98 -13.73
C ASP A 79 10.56 3.40 -13.63
N ILE A 80 11.04 3.81 -12.45
CA ILE A 80 11.81 5.04 -12.25
C ILE A 80 13.29 4.69 -12.22
N VAL A 81 14.02 5.15 -13.24
CA VAL A 81 15.47 4.95 -13.36
C VAL A 81 16.20 6.23 -12.97
N ILE A 82 17.26 6.10 -12.19
CA ILE A 82 18.11 7.20 -11.77
C ILE A 82 19.51 6.99 -12.34
N ASN A 83 19.95 7.92 -13.15
CA ASN A 83 21.33 7.98 -13.64
C ASN A 83 22.06 9.11 -12.93
N GLN A 84 23.27 8.84 -12.46
CA GLN A 84 24.12 9.83 -11.80
C GLN A 84 25.51 9.82 -12.43
N GLY A 85 26.09 11.01 -12.63
CA GLY A 85 27.42 11.13 -13.21
C GLY A 85 28.14 12.41 -12.78
N PRO A 86 29.49 12.41 -12.76
CA PRO A 86 30.26 13.63 -12.51
C PRO A 86 30.13 14.61 -13.68
N THR A 87 30.17 15.90 -13.37
CA THR A 87 30.23 16.99 -14.36
C THR A 87 31.37 17.95 -14.02
N ALA A 88 31.56 19.00 -14.85
CA ALA A 88 32.58 20.00 -14.59
C ALA A 88 32.44 20.58 -13.17
N PRO A 89 33.54 20.64 -12.39
CA PRO A 89 33.53 21.16 -11.04
C PRO A 89 33.17 22.65 -11.02
N LEU A 90 32.71 23.15 -9.88
CA LEU A 90 32.55 24.59 -9.68
C LEU A 90 33.91 25.31 -9.75
N PRO A 91 33.95 26.63 -10.06
CA PRO A 91 35.18 27.42 -10.02
C PRO A 91 35.91 27.37 -8.66
N SER A 92 35.18 27.08 -7.58
CA SER A 92 35.71 26.85 -6.24
C SER A 92 36.42 25.49 -6.05
N GLY A 93 36.41 24.62 -7.06
CA GLY A 93 36.98 23.28 -7.02
C GLY A 93 36.06 22.20 -6.43
N ILE A 94 34.84 22.56 -6.01
CA ILE A 94 33.88 21.59 -5.46
C ILE A 94 33.39 20.68 -6.60
N PRO A 95 33.45 19.34 -6.44
CA PRO A 95 32.92 18.41 -7.42
C PRO A 95 31.42 18.64 -7.67
N THR A 96 31.02 18.47 -8.92
CA THR A 96 29.63 18.61 -9.34
C THR A 96 29.15 17.30 -9.94
N TYR A 97 27.88 16.96 -9.69
CA TYR A 97 27.25 15.76 -10.17
C TYR A 97 25.92 16.09 -10.84
N THR A 98 25.64 15.43 -11.95
CA THR A 98 24.33 15.43 -12.59
C THR A 98 23.51 14.24 -12.11
N VAL A 99 22.21 14.46 -11.95
CA VAL A 99 21.23 13.43 -11.66
C VAL A 99 20.15 13.53 -12.72
N GLU A 100 19.83 12.41 -13.35
CA GLU A 100 18.72 12.26 -14.28
C GLU A 100 17.76 11.22 -13.74
N ILE A 101 16.48 11.57 -13.67
CA ILE A 101 15.40 10.72 -13.19
C ILE A 101 14.44 10.53 -14.35
N LEU A 102 14.25 9.28 -14.77
CA LEU A 102 13.48 8.91 -15.95
C LEU A 102 12.30 8.03 -15.56
N ASN A 103 11.14 8.26 -16.19
CA ASN A 103 10.02 7.33 -16.16
C ASN A 103 10.08 6.45 -17.42
N VAL A 104 10.54 5.21 -17.26
CA VAL A 104 10.71 4.23 -18.35
C VAL A 104 9.58 3.21 -18.40
N CYS A 105 8.42 3.52 -17.81
CA CYS A 105 7.37 2.54 -17.69
C CYS A 105 6.82 2.06 -19.04
N VAL A 106 6.83 0.75 -19.27
CA VAL A 106 6.39 0.16 -20.56
C VAL A 106 4.88 0.26 -20.76
N SER A 107 4.10 0.29 -19.69
CA SER A 107 2.63 0.37 -19.76
C SER A 107 2.09 1.78 -19.99
N GLY A 108 2.95 2.80 -20.10
CA GLY A 108 2.54 4.16 -20.46
C GLY A 108 1.98 5.01 -19.31
N CYS A 109 2.16 4.65 -18.02
CA CYS A 109 1.66 5.52 -16.96
C CYS A 109 2.57 6.71 -16.67
N ASP A 110 1.93 7.76 -16.17
CA ASP A 110 2.59 8.85 -15.45
C ASP A 110 2.75 8.47 -13.97
N ILE A 111 3.96 8.61 -13.43
CA ILE A 111 4.29 8.20 -12.07
C ILE A 111 4.46 9.45 -11.21
N SER A 112 3.69 9.57 -10.14
CA SER A 112 3.70 10.73 -9.22
C SER A 112 4.23 10.36 -7.84
N GLY A 113 4.41 11.37 -6.97
CA GLY A 113 4.86 11.15 -5.60
C GLY A 113 6.17 10.35 -5.51
N ILE A 114 7.15 10.69 -6.36
CA ILE A 114 8.42 9.97 -6.43
C ILE A 114 9.31 10.45 -5.27
N HIS A 115 9.58 9.55 -4.32
CA HIS A 115 10.47 9.79 -3.20
C HIS A 115 11.79 9.02 -3.35
N LEU A 116 12.91 9.68 -3.11
CA LEU A 116 14.24 9.09 -3.16
C LEU A 116 14.85 8.95 -1.76
N THR A 117 15.54 7.84 -1.53
CA THR A 117 16.49 7.74 -0.42
C THR A 117 17.69 8.62 -0.74
N CYS A 118 17.95 9.61 0.10
CA CYS A 118 18.98 10.62 -0.16
C CYS A 118 19.89 10.91 1.05
N GLY A 119 19.77 10.15 2.15
CA GLY A 119 20.52 10.40 3.38
C GLY A 119 20.45 11.85 3.88
N TRP A 120 21.62 12.43 4.18
CA TRP A 120 21.79 13.84 4.56
C TRP A 120 22.08 14.74 3.36
N PHE A 121 21.37 14.55 2.24
CA PHE A 121 21.62 15.29 1.02
C PHE A 121 21.79 16.80 1.25
N SER A 122 22.88 17.33 0.70
CA SER A 122 23.27 18.73 0.74
C SER A 122 23.95 19.12 -0.56
N SER A 123 23.83 20.40 -0.95
CA SER A 123 24.49 20.93 -2.14
C SER A 123 24.99 22.34 -1.88
N ALA A 124 26.23 22.63 -2.28
CA ALA A 124 26.79 23.97 -2.29
C ALA A 124 26.15 24.87 -3.38
N ARG A 125 25.50 24.26 -4.37
CA ARG A 125 24.72 24.96 -5.40
C ARG A 125 23.22 24.84 -5.10
N LEU A 126 22.49 25.94 -5.23
CA LEU A 126 21.03 25.93 -5.09
C LEU A 126 20.39 25.07 -6.17
N ILE A 127 19.54 24.13 -5.76
CA ILE A 127 18.72 23.30 -6.63
C ILE A 127 17.30 23.85 -6.58
N ASN A 128 16.59 23.84 -7.71
CA ASN A 128 15.20 24.26 -7.74
C ASN A 128 14.35 23.32 -6.88
N PRO A 129 13.72 23.80 -5.79
CA PRO A 129 12.95 22.95 -4.87
C PRO A 129 11.71 22.33 -5.54
N LYS A 130 11.25 22.86 -6.68
CA LYS A 130 10.18 22.25 -7.47
C LYS A 130 10.63 21.00 -8.23
N ILE A 131 11.92 20.83 -8.47
CA ILE A 131 12.48 19.66 -9.17
C ILE A 131 12.94 18.61 -8.16
N PHE A 132 13.63 19.05 -7.10
CA PHE A 132 14.16 18.17 -6.07
C PHE A 132 14.28 18.90 -4.74
N LYS A 133 13.64 18.36 -3.70
CA LYS A 133 13.73 18.90 -2.33
C LYS A 133 13.86 17.80 -1.30
N ARG A 134 14.76 17.99 -0.32
CA ARG A 134 14.85 17.11 0.85
C ARG A 134 13.76 17.49 1.84
N LEU A 135 12.89 16.55 2.18
CA LEU A 135 11.83 16.76 3.18
C LEU A 135 12.40 16.54 4.58
N ARG A 136 13.11 15.43 4.78
CA ARG A 136 13.75 15.04 6.04
C ARG A 136 14.94 14.13 5.79
N TYR A 137 15.54 13.59 6.85
CA TYR A 137 16.61 12.60 6.71
C TYR A 137 16.14 11.42 5.85
N ASN A 138 16.93 11.10 4.83
CA ASN A 138 16.72 9.98 3.93
C ASN A 138 15.41 10.01 3.10
N ASP A 139 14.79 11.18 2.96
CA ASP A 139 13.54 11.35 2.22
C ASP A 139 13.58 12.64 1.39
N CYS A 140 13.67 12.48 0.07
CA CYS A 140 13.70 13.57 -0.90
C CYS A 140 12.57 13.42 -1.92
N LEU A 141 11.82 14.51 -2.13
CA LEU A 141 10.71 14.56 -3.08
C LEU A 141 11.18 15.08 -4.44
N VAL A 142 10.77 14.39 -5.49
CA VAL A 142 11.02 14.74 -6.90
C VAL A 142 9.80 15.41 -7.49
N ASN A 143 10.03 16.41 -8.35
CA ASN A 143 9.01 17.13 -9.12
C ASN A 143 7.89 17.75 -8.27
N ASP A 144 8.18 18.09 -7.02
CA ASP A 144 7.17 18.57 -6.06
C ASP A 144 5.99 17.59 -5.89
N GLY A 145 6.23 16.30 -6.11
CA GLY A 145 5.22 15.23 -6.08
C GLY A 145 4.38 15.10 -7.35
N LYS A 146 4.54 16.00 -8.33
CA LYS A 146 3.78 15.96 -9.58
C LYS A 146 4.17 14.75 -10.45
N PRO A 147 3.23 14.26 -11.28
CA PRO A 147 3.51 13.14 -12.18
C PRO A 147 4.70 13.45 -13.11
N LEU A 148 5.63 12.52 -13.20
CA LEU A 148 6.60 12.45 -14.28
C LEU A 148 5.94 11.64 -15.40
N ILE A 149 5.69 12.30 -16.53
CA ILE A 149 5.01 11.68 -17.68
C ILE A 149 5.79 10.48 -18.20
N ASN A 150 5.11 9.55 -18.87
CA ASN A 150 5.77 8.44 -19.54
C ASN A 150 6.86 8.92 -20.53
N GLY A 151 8.07 8.34 -20.45
CA GLY A 151 9.24 8.80 -21.22
C GLY A 151 9.82 10.14 -20.76
N GLY A 152 9.22 10.78 -19.75
CA GLY A 152 9.67 12.03 -19.17
C GLY A 152 10.99 11.88 -18.42
N THR A 153 11.81 12.93 -18.50
CA THR A 153 13.09 13.02 -17.79
C THR A 153 13.17 14.31 -17.01
N LEU A 154 13.62 14.23 -15.76
CA LEU A 154 13.99 15.38 -14.93
C LEU A 154 15.47 15.32 -14.64
N SER A 155 16.16 16.44 -14.84
CA SER A 155 17.58 16.54 -14.54
C SER A 155 17.87 17.72 -13.62
N PHE A 156 18.84 17.53 -12.73
CA PHE A 156 19.39 18.60 -11.91
C PHE A 156 20.86 18.30 -11.60
N GLN A 157 21.59 19.35 -11.25
CA GLN A 157 22.98 19.25 -10.82
C GLN A 157 23.12 19.70 -9.38
N TYR A 158 23.98 19.02 -8.64
CA TYR A 158 24.34 19.40 -7.28
C TYR A 158 25.85 19.39 -7.10
N ALA A 159 26.34 20.18 -6.14
CA ALA A 159 27.76 20.30 -5.84
C ALA A 159 28.02 19.84 -4.42
N ASN A 160 28.85 18.82 -4.25
CA ASN A 160 29.21 18.28 -2.94
C ASN A 160 30.57 17.58 -2.99
N THR A 161 31.21 17.39 -1.84
CA THR A 161 32.51 16.71 -1.76
C THR A 161 32.47 15.25 -2.26
N PHE A 162 31.30 14.62 -2.20
CA PHE A 162 31.09 13.24 -2.65
C PHE A 162 29.72 13.06 -3.30
N LEU A 163 29.59 12.01 -4.11
CA LEU A 163 28.35 11.59 -4.73
C LEU A 163 27.42 10.98 -3.68
N TYR A 164 26.21 11.51 -3.55
CA TYR A 164 25.12 10.87 -2.79
C TYR A 164 24.52 9.72 -3.60
N PRO A 165 24.46 8.49 -3.04
CA PRO A 165 23.76 7.39 -3.69
C PRO A 165 22.25 7.63 -3.60
N LEU A 166 21.61 7.92 -4.73
CA LEU A 166 20.18 8.11 -4.80
C LEU A 166 19.50 6.81 -5.26
N SER A 167 18.41 6.43 -4.60
CA SER A 167 17.61 5.28 -5.01
C SER A 167 16.12 5.54 -4.78
N VAL A 168 15.26 4.92 -5.58
CA VAL A 168 13.81 5.12 -5.46
C VAL A 168 13.30 4.39 -4.22
N SER A 169 12.74 5.15 -3.28
CA SER A 169 12.15 4.58 -2.04
C SER A 169 10.71 4.14 -2.28
N ARG A 170 9.86 5.05 -2.77
CA ARG A 170 8.44 4.85 -3.04
C ARG A 170 7.97 5.78 -4.16
N VAL A 171 6.86 5.38 -4.78
CA VAL A 171 6.11 6.17 -5.76
C VAL A 171 4.62 6.05 -5.44
N ASN A 172 3.81 7.02 -5.86
CA ASN A 172 2.36 6.87 -5.78
C ASN A 172 1.87 6.01 -6.95
N LEU A 173 1.34 4.84 -6.61
CA LEU A 173 0.85 3.83 -7.56
C LEU A 173 -0.63 4.03 -7.92
N MET A 174 -1.30 5.01 -7.31
CA MET A 174 -2.71 5.32 -7.52
C MET A 174 -2.83 6.61 -8.36
N PRO A 175 -3.67 6.64 -9.40
CA PRO A 175 -4.02 7.88 -10.09
C PRO A 175 -4.51 8.93 -9.09
N GLY A 176 -3.90 10.12 -9.09
CA GLY A 176 -4.20 11.17 -8.11
C GLY A 176 -3.75 10.89 -6.67
N GLY A 177 -2.94 9.86 -6.44
CA GLY A 177 -2.43 9.48 -5.11
C GLY A 177 -3.47 8.85 -4.18
N VAL A 178 -4.69 8.59 -4.66
CA VAL A 178 -5.81 8.11 -3.85
C VAL A 178 -6.63 7.03 -4.55
N ASN A 179 -7.22 6.11 -3.78
CA ASN A 179 -8.12 5.08 -4.32
C ASN A 179 -9.57 5.60 -4.53
N SER A 180 -9.93 6.74 -3.93
CA SER A 180 -11.26 7.35 -4.10
C SER A 180 -11.08 8.77 -4.62
N PRO A 181 -11.64 9.16 -5.78
CA PRO A 181 -11.38 10.45 -6.41
C PRO A 181 -11.68 11.67 -5.53
N VAL A 182 -12.71 11.60 -4.68
CA VAL A 182 -13.07 12.70 -3.76
C VAL A 182 -11.94 13.02 -2.78
N ARG A 183 -11.07 12.05 -2.47
CA ARG A 183 -9.93 12.23 -1.57
C ARG A 183 -8.74 12.92 -2.24
N ALA A 184 -8.77 13.15 -3.55
CA ALA A 184 -7.68 13.84 -4.25
C ALA A 184 -7.69 15.36 -4.00
N PHE A 185 -8.74 15.89 -3.37
CA PHE A 185 -8.91 17.32 -3.05
C PHE A 185 -8.94 18.24 -4.28
N ASN A 186 -9.12 17.67 -5.48
CA ASN A 186 -9.20 18.40 -6.75
C ASN A 186 -10.28 19.50 -6.76
N LEU A 187 -11.38 19.30 -6.03
CA LEU A 187 -12.49 20.27 -5.96
C LEU A 187 -12.23 21.43 -4.98
N VAL A 188 -11.34 21.24 -4.01
CA VAL A 188 -10.99 22.26 -3.01
C VAL A 188 -9.67 22.98 -3.34
N GLY A 189 -8.89 22.46 -4.29
CA GLY A 189 -7.66 23.09 -4.77
C GLY A 189 -6.47 22.95 -3.83
N GLU A 190 -6.59 22.11 -2.80
CA GLU A 190 -5.55 21.85 -1.81
C GLU A 190 -4.94 20.44 -1.97
N GLN A 191 -3.84 20.20 -1.27
CA GLN A 191 -3.24 18.87 -1.21
C GLN A 191 -4.01 18.00 -0.22
N ALA A 192 -4.26 16.74 -0.58
CA ALA A 192 -4.94 15.78 0.27
C ALA A 192 -4.15 15.55 1.58
N VAL A 193 -4.83 15.68 2.71
CA VAL A 193 -4.29 15.38 4.05
C VAL A 193 -4.28 13.86 4.26
N VAL A 194 -3.17 13.33 4.76
CA VAL A 194 -3.03 11.90 5.07
C VAL A 194 -3.38 11.69 6.55
N ILE A 195 -4.54 11.11 6.80
CA ILE A 195 -5.02 10.80 8.16
C ILE A 195 -4.36 9.52 8.68
N ASP A 196 -3.87 9.55 9.91
CA ASP A 196 -3.25 8.43 10.63
C ASP A 196 -4.26 7.71 11.53
N SER A 197 -5.01 8.45 12.33
CA SER A 197 -5.93 7.87 13.32
C SER A 197 -7.20 8.68 13.53
N VAL A 198 -8.19 8.03 14.13
CA VAL A 198 -9.52 8.57 14.41
C VAL A 198 -10.01 8.04 15.75
N LYS A 199 -10.67 8.90 16.53
CA LYS A 199 -11.30 8.52 17.80
C LYS A 199 -12.43 9.49 18.12
N GLY A 200 -13.64 8.95 18.31
CA GLY A 200 -14.82 9.76 18.54
C GLY A 200 -15.02 10.79 17.41
N CYS A 201 -15.06 12.07 17.76
CA CYS A 201 -15.25 13.15 16.79
C CYS A 201 -13.94 13.72 16.22
N CYS A 202 -12.77 13.20 16.58
CA CYS A 202 -11.48 13.76 16.17
C CYS A 202 -10.72 12.82 15.24
N VAL A 203 -9.93 13.42 14.34
CA VAL A 203 -8.94 12.73 13.49
C VAL A 203 -7.57 13.39 13.62
N TRP A 204 -6.52 12.60 13.50
CA TRP A 204 -5.13 13.07 13.52
C TRP A 204 -4.44 12.72 12.21
N ASP A 205 -3.70 13.68 11.63
CA ASP A 205 -2.88 13.43 10.43
C ASP A 205 -1.51 12.86 10.77
N THR A 206 -0.77 12.45 9.73
CA THR A 206 0.58 11.88 9.88
C THR A 206 1.64 12.87 10.38
N ASP A 207 1.33 14.17 10.40
CA ASP A 207 2.20 15.23 10.92
C ASP A 207 1.86 15.58 12.38
N GLY A 208 0.81 14.98 12.94
CA GLY A 208 0.36 15.15 14.33
C GLY A 208 -0.66 16.27 14.54
N ASN A 209 -1.23 16.83 13.46
CA ASN A 209 -2.28 17.84 13.56
C ASN A 209 -3.62 17.18 13.91
N GLU A 210 -4.41 17.83 14.77
CA GLU A 210 -5.74 17.37 15.19
C GLU A 210 -6.85 18.16 14.49
N TYR A 211 -7.90 17.46 14.08
CA TYR A 211 -9.07 18.05 13.42
C TYR A 211 -10.38 17.50 13.99
N VAL A 212 -11.40 18.35 14.06
CA VAL A 212 -12.78 17.92 14.29
C VAL A 212 -13.33 17.30 12.99
N ASN A 213 -13.77 16.04 13.07
CA ASN A 213 -14.18 15.22 11.95
C ASN A 213 -15.67 15.36 11.63
N TYR A 214 -16.00 16.34 10.78
CA TYR A 214 -17.36 16.50 10.24
C TYR A 214 -17.69 15.57 9.06
N VAL A 215 -16.69 14.89 8.49
CA VAL A 215 -16.89 13.97 7.35
C VAL A 215 -17.36 12.60 7.82
N GLY A 216 -16.84 12.10 8.95
CA GLY A 216 -17.29 10.86 9.60
C GLY A 216 -17.39 9.69 8.63
N SER A 217 -16.33 9.45 7.82
CA SER A 217 -16.30 8.42 6.77
C SER A 217 -17.54 8.41 5.85
N TRP A 218 -18.12 9.58 5.56
CA TRP A 218 -19.32 9.77 4.75
C TRP A 218 -20.59 9.12 5.33
N GLY A 219 -20.73 9.10 6.66
CA GLY A 219 -21.93 8.65 7.36
C GLY A 219 -21.73 7.51 8.36
N ARG A 220 -20.48 7.13 8.65
CA ARG A 220 -20.14 6.11 9.65
C ARG A 220 -19.17 6.67 10.68
N ALA A 221 -19.63 6.75 11.93
CA ALA A 221 -18.79 7.16 13.05
C ALA A 221 -17.99 5.95 13.60
N ASP A 222 -16.82 6.24 14.16
CA ASP A 222 -16.05 5.27 14.93
C ASP A 222 -16.59 5.21 16.36
N ASP A 223 -16.89 3.99 16.80
CA ASP A 223 -17.47 3.69 18.10
C ASP A 223 -16.65 2.58 18.79
N ASP A 224 -16.25 2.83 20.04
CA ASP A 224 -15.41 1.93 20.83
C ASP A 224 -16.08 0.57 21.07
N GLU A 225 -17.41 0.50 21.20
CA GLU A 225 -18.16 -0.74 21.35
C GLU A 225 -18.09 -1.60 20.08
N VAL A 226 -18.21 -0.95 18.92
CA VAL A 226 -18.09 -1.61 17.60
C VAL A 226 -16.67 -2.13 17.39
N LEU A 227 -15.65 -1.35 17.75
CA LEU A 227 -14.25 -1.78 17.67
C LEU A 227 -13.96 -2.98 18.57
N ALA A 228 -14.49 -2.98 19.80
CA ALA A 228 -14.36 -4.11 20.72
C ALA A 228 -15.04 -5.38 20.18
N ALA A 229 -16.26 -5.27 19.66
CA ALA A 229 -16.98 -6.38 19.05
C ALA A 229 -16.23 -6.95 17.82
N LEU A 230 -15.64 -6.07 16.99
CA LEU A 230 -14.82 -6.47 15.86
C LEU A 230 -13.56 -7.20 16.32
N ALA A 231 -12.86 -6.68 17.34
CA ALA A 231 -11.65 -7.30 17.88
C ALA A 231 -11.91 -8.72 18.41
N GLU A 232 -13.03 -8.94 19.12
CA GLU A 232 -13.44 -10.28 19.55
C GLU A 232 -13.80 -11.19 18.37
N THR A 233 -14.48 -10.66 17.36
CA THR A 233 -14.83 -11.43 16.16
C THR A 233 -13.59 -11.85 15.37
N MET A 234 -12.60 -10.96 15.25
CA MET A 234 -11.34 -11.25 14.55
C MET A 234 -10.56 -12.42 15.16
N LYS A 235 -10.73 -12.71 16.47
CA LYS A 235 -10.13 -13.90 17.11
C LYS A 235 -10.65 -15.21 16.52
N LYS A 236 -11.85 -15.21 15.92
CA LYS A 236 -12.44 -16.39 15.27
C LYS A 236 -12.01 -16.52 13.81
N GLY A 237 -11.51 -15.44 13.20
CA GLY A 237 -11.20 -15.34 11.78
C GLY A 237 -12.11 -14.34 11.06
N THR A 238 -11.65 -13.78 9.94
CA THR A 238 -12.36 -12.73 9.18
C THR A 238 -13.17 -13.27 8.00
N SER A 239 -12.95 -14.54 7.61
CA SER A 239 -13.68 -15.23 6.55
C SER A 239 -13.61 -16.73 6.78
N PHE A 240 -14.75 -17.42 6.60
CA PHE A 240 -14.91 -18.83 6.93
C PHE A 240 -15.07 -19.74 5.70
N GLY A 241 -15.37 -19.18 4.52
CA GLY A 241 -15.66 -19.96 3.30
C GLY A 241 -16.91 -20.85 3.38
N THR A 242 -17.67 -20.75 4.48
CA THR A 242 -18.89 -21.52 4.77
C THR A 242 -19.78 -20.68 5.71
N PRO A 243 -21.10 -20.91 5.79
CA PRO A 243 -22.00 -20.10 6.62
C PRO A 243 -21.62 -20.10 8.11
N CYS A 244 -21.85 -18.97 8.79
CA CYS A 244 -21.62 -18.81 10.22
C CYS A 244 -22.85 -18.24 10.96
N LEU A 245 -22.94 -18.51 12.26
CA LEU A 245 -24.09 -18.11 13.09
C LEU A 245 -24.34 -16.60 13.09
N SER A 246 -23.29 -15.77 12.99
CA SER A 246 -23.42 -14.31 12.93
C SER A 246 -24.21 -13.82 11.71
N GLU A 247 -24.23 -14.57 10.60
CA GLU A 247 -25.04 -14.22 9.43
C GLU A 247 -26.55 -14.35 9.75
N ASN A 248 -26.95 -15.41 10.47
CA ASN A 248 -28.34 -15.60 10.89
C ASN A 248 -28.76 -14.54 11.92
N VAL A 249 -27.88 -14.27 12.89
CA VAL A 249 -28.11 -13.25 13.91
C VAL A 249 -28.27 -11.85 13.28
N LEU A 250 -27.49 -11.54 12.23
CA LEU A 250 -27.67 -10.31 11.45
C LEU A 250 -28.99 -10.30 10.67
N ALA A 251 -29.40 -11.42 10.08
CA ALA A 251 -30.67 -11.53 9.36
C ALA A 251 -31.89 -11.32 10.28
N GLU A 252 -31.82 -11.82 11.52
CA GLU A 252 -32.85 -11.63 12.54
C GLU A 252 -32.95 -10.17 13.05
N MET A 253 -31.82 -9.43 13.07
CA MET A 253 -31.79 -8.02 13.49
C MET A 253 -32.40 -7.05 12.48
N GLY A 254 -32.71 -7.50 11.27
CA GLY A 254 -33.49 -6.74 10.31
C GLY A 254 -32.69 -5.76 9.45
N SER A 255 -32.64 -6.07 8.16
CA SER A 255 -32.81 -5.10 7.08
C SER A 255 -33.49 -5.80 5.92
N PRO A 256 -34.38 -5.13 5.18
CA PRO A 256 -34.98 -5.72 3.99
C PRO A 256 -33.86 -6.17 3.06
N THR A 257 -33.90 -7.43 2.65
CA THR A 257 -33.05 -7.94 1.59
C THR A 257 -33.24 -7.02 0.37
N PRO A 258 -32.20 -6.31 -0.12
CA PRO A 258 -32.36 -5.58 -1.35
C PRO A 258 -32.69 -6.61 -2.45
N PRO A 259 -33.68 -6.36 -3.31
CA PRO A 259 -33.94 -7.25 -4.42
C PRO A 259 -32.68 -7.35 -5.29
N VAL A 260 -32.36 -8.57 -5.73
CA VAL A 260 -31.31 -8.77 -6.72
C VAL A 260 -31.84 -8.28 -8.06
N PHE A 261 -31.39 -7.11 -8.51
CA PHE A 261 -31.77 -6.56 -9.82
C PHE A 261 -30.74 -6.93 -10.89
N GLN A 262 -31.22 -7.47 -12.03
CA GLN A 262 -30.42 -7.58 -13.25
C GLN A 262 -30.13 -6.19 -13.82
N ARG A 263 -28.97 -6.00 -14.47
CA ARG A 263 -28.64 -4.74 -15.18
C ARG A 263 -29.72 -4.43 -16.21
N GLN A 264 -30.31 -3.24 -16.10
CA GLN A 264 -31.31 -2.73 -17.03
C GLN A 264 -31.01 -1.27 -17.40
N PRO A 265 -31.64 -0.72 -18.46
CA PRO A 265 -31.39 0.65 -18.91
C PRO A 265 -31.71 1.68 -17.81
N LEU A 266 -30.82 2.65 -17.62
CA LEU A 266 -30.97 3.74 -16.65
C LEU A 266 -31.41 5.01 -17.37
N LEU A 267 -32.63 5.47 -17.07
CA LEU A 267 -33.09 6.82 -17.44
C LEU A 267 -32.74 7.78 -16.31
N LYS A 268 -32.10 8.92 -16.64
CA LYS A 268 -31.75 9.96 -15.67
C LYS A 268 -32.73 11.12 -15.77
N THR A 269 -33.19 11.62 -14.63
CA THR A 269 -34.03 12.81 -14.53
C THR A 269 -33.47 13.74 -13.46
N LEU A 270 -33.75 15.04 -13.55
CA LEU A 270 -33.37 16.01 -12.52
C LEU A 270 -34.10 15.70 -11.21
N ASN A 271 -33.40 15.80 -10.09
CA ASN A 271 -34.01 15.66 -8.77
C ASN A 271 -35.11 16.71 -8.59
N ASN A 272 -36.25 16.33 -7.99
CA ASN A 272 -37.42 17.17 -7.71
C ASN A 272 -38.23 17.69 -8.92
N ASP A 273 -38.04 17.15 -10.13
CA ASP A 273 -38.88 17.49 -11.29
C ASP A 273 -39.83 16.34 -11.64
N THR A 274 -41.02 16.35 -11.04
CA THR A 274 -42.04 15.32 -11.27
C THR A 274 -42.56 15.31 -12.70
N SER A 275 -42.62 16.47 -13.36
CA SER A 275 -43.09 16.58 -14.74
C SER A 275 -42.09 15.97 -15.72
N ALA A 276 -40.79 16.17 -15.50
CA ALA A 276 -39.75 15.51 -16.28
C ALA A 276 -39.76 13.99 -16.05
N VAL A 277 -40.03 13.52 -14.83
CA VAL A 277 -40.15 12.08 -14.53
C VAL A 277 -41.33 11.50 -15.32
N GLU A 278 -42.51 12.12 -15.22
CA GLU A 278 -43.69 11.67 -15.97
C GLU A 278 -43.46 11.64 -17.48
N ASN A 279 -42.83 12.68 -18.03
CA ASN A 279 -42.55 12.76 -19.47
C ASN A 279 -41.56 11.66 -19.89
N ASN A 280 -40.54 11.37 -19.08
CA ASN A 280 -39.59 10.29 -19.35
C ASN A 280 -40.27 8.90 -19.33
N PHE A 281 -41.18 8.65 -18.39
CA PHE A 281 -41.95 7.40 -18.36
C PHE A 281 -42.93 7.29 -19.54
N LYS A 282 -43.55 8.40 -19.95
CA LYS A 282 -44.45 8.43 -21.11
C LYS A 282 -43.70 8.19 -22.43
N SER A 283 -42.49 8.72 -22.56
CA SER A 283 -41.67 8.61 -23.78
C SER A 283 -40.94 7.27 -23.91
N ASN A 284 -40.68 6.57 -22.80
CA ASN A 284 -39.94 5.30 -22.75
C ASN A 284 -40.81 4.17 -22.19
N LYS A 285 -42.06 4.04 -22.64
CA LYS A 285 -43.01 3.05 -22.11
C LYS A 285 -42.48 1.62 -22.29
N GLY A 286 -42.44 0.88 -21.19
CA GLY A 286 -42.01 -0.52 -21.17
C GLY A 286 -40.49 -0.71 -21.03
N GLU A 287 -39.70 0.35 -20.97
CA GLU A 287 -38.24 0.27 -20.83
C GLU A 287 -37.72 0.38 -19.37
N PRO A 288 -38.15 1.34 -18.53
CA PRO A 288 -37.65 1.45 -17.17
C PRO A 288 -38.25 0.39 -16.23
N ALA A 289 -37.37 -0.40 -15.60
CA ALA A 289 -37.77 -1.44 -14.64
C ALA A 289 -37.84 -0.98 -13.18
N ALA A 290 -37.16 0.11 -12.83
CA ALA A 290 -37.15 0.65 -11.47
C ALA A 290 -36.84 2.15 -11.47
N ILE A 291 -37.26 2.84 -10.41
CA ILE A 291 -36.79 4.18 -10.05
C ILE A 291 -35.86 4.03 -8.86
N ILE A 292 -34.64 4.58 -8.97
CA ILE A 292 -33.70 4.68 -7.86
C ILE A 292 -33.63 6.15 -7.47
N LEU A 293 -33.99 6.46 -6.23
CA LEU A 293 -33.99 7.80 -5.68
C LEU A 293 -33.34 7.79 -4.30
N GLU A 294 -32.44 8.74 -4.04
CA GLU A 294 -32.01 9.07 -2.69
C GLU A 294 -33.10 9.96 -2.06
N PRO A 295 -33.76 9.54 -0.96
CA PRO A 295 -34.82 10.33 -0.33
C PRO A 295 -34.33 11.69 0.20
N LEU A 296 -33.02 11.81 0.45
CA LEU A 296 -32.34 13.07 0.71
C LEU A 296 -31.04 13.03 -0.09
N ALA A 297 -30.87 13.96 -1.02
CA ALA A 297 -29.68 13.98 -1.86
C ALA A 297 -28.46 14.36 -1.00
N GLY A 298 -27.57 13.40 -0.75
CA GLY A 298 -26.35 13.62 0.05
C GLY A 298 -25.15 14.08 -0.79
N ASN A 299 -25.15 13.73 -2.08
CA ASN A 299 -23.98 13.87 -2.96
C ASN A 299 -23.99 15.14 -3.83
N LEU A 300 -25.03 15.99 -3.72
CA LEU A 300 -25.21 17.23 -4.49
C LEU A 300 -25.18 18.48 -3.58
N GLY A 301 -24.59 18.36 -2.38
CA GLY A 301 -24.91 19.22 -1.26
C GLY A 301 -26.21 18.78 -0.62
N TYR A 302 -26.38 18.99 0.69
CA TYR A 302 -27.60 18.59 1.40
C TYR A 302 -28.80 19.38 0.87
N LEU A 303 -29.52 18.79 -0.08
CA LEU A 303 -30.71 19.39 -0.70
C LEU A 303 -31.95 18.79 -0.04
N ASN A 304 -32.63 19.61 0.76
CA ASN A 304 -33.90 19.21 1.35
C ASN A 304 -34.99 19.18 0.26
N LEU A 305 -35.66 18.04 0.08
CA LEU A 305 -36.72 17.90 -0.93
C LEU A 305 -37.94 18.81 -0.67
N THR A 306 -38.08 19.41 0.52
CA THR A 306 -39.19 20.32 0.84
C THR A 306 -38.94 21.80 0.51
N SER A 307 -37.71 22.22 0.19
CA SER A 307 -37.36 23.65 0.10
C SER A 307 -37.44 24.29 -1.29
N LEU A 308 -37.92 23.57 -2.32
CA LEU A 308 -38.17 24.15 -3.64
C LEU A 308 -39.67 24.21 -3.92
N LYS A 309 -40.38 25.09 -3.21
CA LYS A 309 -41.68 25.59 -3.68
C LYS A 309 -41.46 26.80 -4.58
N THR A 310 -41.89 26.63 -5.83
CA THR A 310 -42.43 27.65 -6.75
C THR A 310 -41.56 28.87 -7.05
N SER A 311 -40.83 28.81 -8.17
CA SER A 311 -40.80 29.94 -9.11
C SER A 311 -41.16 29.44 -10.51
N VAL A 312 -42.45 29.28 -10.75
CA VAL A 312 -42.99 29.36 -12.11
C VAL A 312 -43.75 30.68 -12.15
N ALA A 313 -43.16 31.66 -12.82
CA ALA A 313 -43.85 32.82 -13.36
C ALA A 313 -44.04 32.59 -14.86
#